data_AF-A0A1H7DW93-F1
#
_entry.id   AF-A0A1H7DW93-F1
#
_cell.length_a   1.000
_cell.length_b   1.000
_cell.length_c   1.000
_cell.angle_alpha   90.00
_cell.angle_beta   90.00
_cell.angle_gamma   90.00
#
_symmetry.space_group_name_H-M   'P 1'
#
loop_
_entity.id
_entity.type
_entity.pdbx_description
1 polymer ?
#
loop_
_entity_poly.entity_id
_entity_poly.type
_entity_poly.pdbx_seq_one_letter_code
_entity_poly.pdbx_strand_id
1 'polypeptide(L)' 'MPAQIGDLPPIGRPASSALLEAGITTLAHVAAHSRRDLLSLHGVGPKAVTILATALAEHGLAFAD' A
#
# COMPACT_ATOMS: atom_id res chain seq x y z
N MET A 1 12.93 13.25 2.59
CA MET A 1 12.68 12.05 1.77
C MET A 1 11.46 11.34 2.38
N PRO A 2 10.38 11.05 1.63
CA PRO A 2 9.30 10.25 2.18
C PRO A 2 9.86 8.89 2.63
N ALA A 3 9.35 8.37 3.75
CA ALA A 3 9.79 7.10 4.30
C ALA A 3 9.28 5.98 3.38
N GLN A 4 10.14 5.56 2.46
CA GLN A 4 9.92 4.35 1.68
C GLN A 4 9.93 3.17 2.65
N ILE A 5 8.83 2.43 2.70
CA ILE A 5 8.72 1.21 3.49
C ILE A 5 9.09 0.06 2.55
N GLY A 6 10.28 -0.50 2.70
CA GLY A 6 10.73 -1.59 1.83
C GLY A 6 10.68 -1.21 0.34
N ASP A 7 9.89 -1.96 -0.44
CA ASP A 7 9.69 -1.77 -1.89
C ASP A 7 8.43 -0.95 -2.23
N LEU A 8 7.77 -0.37 -1.21
CA LEU A 8 6.54 0.37 -1.42
C LEU A 8 6.80 1.77 -1.97
N PRO A 9 5.93 2.26 -2.87
CA PRO A 9 6.04 3.61 -3.41
C PRO A 9 5.92 4.67 -2.31
N PRO A 10 6.42 5.89 -2.55
CA PRO A 10 6.30 6.98 -1.58
C PRO A 10 4.83 7.38 -1.38
N ILE A 11 4.22 6.88 -0.32
CA ILE A 11 2.87 7.24 0.13
C ILE A 11 2.92 8.21 1.31
N GLY A 12 1.79 8.81 1.65
CA GLY A 12 1.70 9.74 2.78
C GLY A 12 2.05 9.06 4.11
N ARG A 13 2.69 9.80 5.03
CA ARG A 13 3.03 9.33 6.40
C ARG A 13 1.95 8.51 7.13
N PRO A 14 0.65 8.90 7.12
CA PRO A 14 -0.37 8.10 7.79
C PRO A 14 -0.62 6.75 7.11
N ALA A 15 -0.59 6.69 5.78
CA ALA A 15 -0.74 5.45 5.04
C ALA A 15 0.48 4.54 5.23
N SER A 16 1.69 5.11 5.19
CA SER A 16 2.93 4.41 5.53
C SER A 16 2.84 3.78 6.92
N SER A 17 2.44 4.55 7.94
CA SER A 17 2.34 4.03 9.31
C SER A 17 1.28 2.92 9.40
N ALA A 18 0.11 3.11 8.80
CA ALA A 18 -0.96 2.13 8.81
C ALA A 18 -0.56 0.80 8.13
N LEU A 19 0.16 0.86 7.00
CA LEU A 19 0.70 -0.33 6.35
C LEU A 19 1.73 -1.02 7.24
N LEU A 20 2.63 -0.26 7.88
CA LEU A 20 3.63 -0.82 8.78
C LEU A 20 3.00 -1.52 9.99
N GLU A 21 1.98 -0.89 10.59
CA GLU A 21 1.21 -1.47 11.70
C GLU A 21 0.46 -2.74 11.27
N ALA A 22 0.01 -2.81 10.02
CA ALA A 22 -0.57 -4.01 9.42
C ALA A 22 0.49 -5.05 9.00
N GLY A 23 1.79 -4.78 9.18
CA GLY A 23 2.89 -5.65 8.75
C GLY A 23 3.16 -5.64 7.24
N ILE A 24 2.53 -4.73 6.51
CA ILE A 24 2.61 -4.59 5.05
C ILE A 24 3.80 -3.69 4.70
N THR A 25 4.91 -4.31 4.32
CA THR A 25 6.16 -3.59 4.03
C THR A 25 6.66 -3.75 2.59
N THR A 26 5.93 -4.51 1.75
CA THR A 26 6.31 -4.80 0.36
C THR A 26 5.10 -4.78 -0.57
N LEU A 27 5.34 -4.55 -1.87
CA LEU A 27 4.29 -4.64 -2.90
C LEU A 27 3.65 -6.02 -2.96
N ALA A 28 4.41 -7.10 -2.75
CA ALA A 28 3.86 -8.46 -2.68
C ALA A 28 2.87 -8.62 -1.52
N HIS A 29 3.16 -8.03 -0.36
CA HIS A 29 2.24 -8.07 0.77
C HIS A 29 0.98 -7.24 0.45
N VAL A 30 1.13 -6.07 -0.18
CA VAL A 30 -0.03 -5.29 -0.66
C VAL A 30 -0.86 -6.07 -1.68
N ALA A 31 -0.24 -6.81 -2.59
CA ALA A 31 -0.91 -7.65 -3.59
C ALA A 31 -1.71 -8.78 -2.94
N ALA A 32 -1.27 -9.29 -1.79
CA ALA A 32 -1.99 -10.30 -1.01
C ALA A 32 -3.25 -9.73 -0.31
N HIS A 33 -3.38 -8.41 -0.22
CA HIS A 33 -4.51 -7.73 0.39
C HIS A 33 -5.44 -7.11 -0.65
N SER A 34 -6.72 -7.05 -0.33
CA SER A 34 -7.73 -6.45 -1.19
C SER A 34 -7.79 -4.94 -1.00
N ARG A 35 -8.21 -4.20 -2.04
CA ARG A 35 -8.36 -2.73 -1.98
C ARG A 35 -9.24 -2.27 -0.81
N ARG A 36 -10.29 -3.03 -0.51
CA ARG A 36 -11.20 -2.76 0.62
C ARG A 36 -10.53 -2.95 1.96
N ASP A 37 -9.68 -3.96 2.09
CA ASP A 37 -8.95 -4.23 3.34
C ASP A 37 -7.97 -3.09 3.62
N LEU A 38 -7.20 -2.70 2.59
CA LEU A 38 -6.31 -1.56 2.66
C LEU A 38 -7.04 -0.26 2.97
N LEU A 39 -8.21 0.01 2.36
CA LEU A 39 -9.04 1.17 2.71
C LEU A 39 -9.63 1.12 4.12
N SER A 40 -9.73 -0.07 4.72
CA SER A 40 -10.20 -0.24 6.09
C SER A 40 -9.12 0.08 7.13
N LEU A 41 -7.84 0.09 6.73
CA LEU A 41 -6.73 0.47 7.60
C LEU A 41 -6.79 1.96 7.94
N HIS A 42 -6.83 2.27 9.23
CA HIS A 42 -6.91 3.64 9.74
C HIS A 42 -5.64 4.43 9.36
N GLY A 43 -5.77 5.32 8.37
CA GLY A 43 -4.68 6.14 7.83
C GLY A 43 -4.36 5.89 6.36
N VAL A 44 -4.85 4.79 5.78
CA VAL A 44 -4.75 4.52 4.33
C VAL A 44 -5.91 5.20 3.61
N GLY A 45 -5.61 6.33 2.97
CA GLY A 45 -6.59 7.04 2.15
C GLY A 45 -6.71 6.50 0.72
N PRO A 46 -7.77 6.88 -0.03
CA PRO A 46 -7.96 6.51 -1.42
C PRO A 46 -6.77 6.89 -2.30
N LYS A 47 -6.09 8.00 -2.00
CA LYS A 47 -4.86 8.42 -2.68
C LYS A 47 -3.71 7.40 -2.52
N ALA A 48 -3.56 6.82 -1.33
CA ALA A 48 -2.53 5.81 -1.10
C ALA A 48 -2.85 4.53 -1.89
N VAL A 49 -4.12 4.11 -1.90
CA VAL A 49 -4.56 2.95 -2.68
C VAL A 49 -4.37 3.16 -4.18
N THR A 50 -4.63 4.35 -4.73
CA THR A 50 -4.32 4.66 -6.13
C THR A 50 -2.82 4.52 -6.42
N ILE A 51 -1.95 5.04 -5.56
CA ILE A 51 -0.49 4.95 -5.74
C ILE A 51 -0.04 3.49 -5.67
N LEU A 52 -0.55 2.72 -4.71
CA LEU A 52 -0.29 1.28 -4.60
C LEU A 52 -0.79 0.52 -5.83
N ALA A 53 -1.97 0.87 -6.35
CA ALA A 53 -2.54 0.27 -7.56
C ALA A 53 -1.62 0.48 -8.77
N THR A 54 -1.14 1.72 -8.95
CA THR A 54 -0.20 2.05 -10.02
C THR A 54 1.09 1.27 -9.86
N ALA A 55 1.69 1.26 -8.66
CA ALA A 55 2.93 0.54 -8.41
C ALA A 55 2.77 -0.99 -8.60
N LEU A 56 1.65 -1.58 -8.18
CA LEU A 56 1.35 -2.98 -8.45
C LEU A 56 1.27 -3.23 -9.96
N ALA A 57 0.53 -2.40 -10.70
CA ALA A 57 0.37 -2.55 -12.14
C ALA A 57 1.70 -2.43 -12.91
N GLU A 58 2.59 -1.51 -12.51
CA GLU A 58 3.93 -1.36 -13.07
C GLU A 58 4.78 -2.63 -12.88
N HIS A 59 4.55 -3.37 -11.78
CA HIS A 59 5.20 -4.65 -11.49
C HIS A 59 4.42 -5.86 -12.03
N GLY A 60 3.32 -5.65 -12.77
CA GLY A 60 2.46 -6.73 -13.28
C GLY A 60 1.66 -7.46 -12.19
N LEU A 61 1.51 -6.84 -11.02
CA LEU A 61 0.74 -7.34 -9.89
C LEU A 61 -0.63 -6.64 -9.80
N ALA A 62 -1.55 -7.25 -9.06
CA ALA A 62 -2.85 -6.68 -8.73
C ALA A 62 -3.17 -6.96 -7.26
N PHE A 63 -4.10 -6.21 -6.70
CA PHE A 63 -4.65 -6.52 -5.38
C PHE A 63 -5.42 -7.84 -5.41
N ALA A 64 -5.49 -8.49 -4.26
CA ALA A 64 -6.43 -9.59 -4.04
C ALA A 64 -7.88 -9.07 -4.17
N ASP A 65 -8.81 -9.97 -4.49
CA ASP A 65 -10.25 -9.67 -4.57
C ASP A 65 -10.84 -9.39 -3.18
#